data_AF-A0A920F3X7-F1
#
_entry.id   AF-A0A920F3X7-F1
#
_cell.length_a   1.000
_cell.length_b   1.000
_cell.length_c   1.000
_cell.angle_alpha   90.00
_cell.angle_beta   90.00
_cell.angle_gamma   90.00
#
_symmetry.space_group_name_H-M   'P 1'
#
loop_
_entity.id
_entity.type
_entity.pdbx_description
1 polymer ?
#
loop_
_entity_poly.entity_id
_entity_poly.type
_entity_poly.pdbx_seq_one_letter_code
_entity_poly.pdbx_strand_id
1 'polypeptide(L)'
;MRMHAACSVAGDRFVTPMAAVAGAIADHVLAAMLAHPHAAATSKISVNNGGDIAFWTGDGAVTRAAIAGPEGGGLILHGPTEWRGMATSGKGGRSLSPALPTASPYWKMRRHADVAATLIAGSVDCPGAAGVKKVPARDLDPDSDLGDRLVTVAVPQLGPAQIDGALAAGGDLARHMMKGGQIAGAVLELQGRIAVIGLDDPAAALVNAQEFTDRTMNEED
;
A
#
# COMPACT_ATOMS: atom_id res chain seq x y z
N MET A 1 12.52 7.86 15.57
CA MET A 1 13.32 7.84 14.32
C MET A 1 12.71 7.02 13.18
N ARG A 2 11.93 5.93 13.42
CA ARG A 2 11.47 5.04 12.32
C ARG A 2 10.52 5.71 11.33
N MET A 3 9.57 6.53 11.77
CA MET A 3 8.66 7.27 10.89
C MET A 3 9.42 8.24 9.97
N HIS A 4 10.35 9.03 10.52
CA HIS A 4 11.16 9.95 9.73
C HIS A 4 12.06 9.23 8.71
N ALA A 5 12.65 8.10 9.09
CA ALA A 5 13.45 7.28 8.19
C ALA A 5 12.61 6.62 7.07
N ALA A 6 11.29 6.49 7.25
CA ALA A 6 10.40 6.03 6.19
C ALA A 6 10.17 7.09 5.12
N CYS A 7 10.21 8.37 5.47
CA CYS A 7 10.01 9.46 4.51
C CYS A 7 11.12 9.53 3.44
N SER A 8 12.25 8.83 3.63
CA SER A 8 13.35 8.83 2.65
C SER A 8 12.94 8.35 1.26
N VAL A 9 11.88 7.52 1.13
CA VAL A 9 11.40 7.09 -0.19
C VAL A 9 10.64 8.16 -0.96
N ALA A 10 10.27 9.26 -0.31
CA ALA A 10 9.58 10.36 -0.96
C ALA A 10 10.50 11.13 -1.93
N GLY A 11 11.81 11.14 -1.69
CA GLY A 11 12.74 12.04 -2.39
C GLY A 11 12.29 13.49 -2.18
N ASP A 12 12.13 14.23 -3.28
CA ASP A 12 11.67 15.62 -3.24
C ASP A 12 10.16 15.79 -3.07
N ARG A 13 9.40 14.69 -2.99
CA ARG A 13 7.95 14.73 -2.81
C ARG A 13 7.61 15.06 -1.37
N PHE A 14 6.57 15.86 -1.18
CA PHE A 14 6.08 16.12 0.15
C PHE A 14 5.42 14.88 0.76
N VAL A 15 5.86 14.53 1.96
CA VAL A 15 5.15 13.63 2.85
C VAL A 15 5.49 13.99 4.28
N THR A 16 4.56 13.76 5.20
CA THR A 16 4.83 13.91 6.63
C THR A 16 5.20 12.55 7.23
N PRO A 17 5.90 12.52 8.38
CA PRO A 17 6.14 11.27 9.09
C PRO A 17 4.86 10.53 9.51
N MET A 18 3.71 11.20 9.59
CA MET A 18 2.44 10.54 9.94
C MET A 18 2.00 9.52 8.89
N ALA A 19 2.39 9.69 7.62
CA ALA A 19 2.16 8.71 6.56
C ALA A 19 2.97 7.41 6.72
N ALA A 20 3.71 7.24 7.82
CA ALA A 20 4.44 6.03 8.13
C ALA A 20 4.03 5.41 9.47
N VAL A 21 3.07 6.01 10.18
CA VAL A 21 2.80 5.66 11.59
C VAL A 21 2.33 4.22 11.71
N ALA A 22 1.41 3.80 10.86
CA ALA A 22 0.76 2.50 10.96
C ALA A 22 1.76 1.39 10.59
N GLY A 23 2.46 1.56 9.47
CA GLY A 23 3.54 0.67 9.05
C GLY A 23 4.70 0.59 10.06
N ALA A 24 5.11 1.72 10.66
CA ALA A 24 6.19 1.76 11.65
C ALA A 24 5.82 1.09 12.98
N ILE A 25 4.57 1.19 13.42
CA ILE A 25 4.08 0.48 14.62
C ILE A 25 4.10 -1.02 14.38
N ALA A 26 3.50 -1.46 13.27
CA ALA A 26 3.50 -2.86 12.93
C ALA A 26 4.96 -3.38 12.84
N ASP A 27 5.90 -2.56 12.30
CA ASP A 27 7.31 -2.93 12.14
C ASP A 27 7.99 -3.12 13.47
N HIS A 28 7.68 -2.24 14.41
CA HIS A 28 8.14 -2.37 15.77
C HIS A 28 7.69 -3.67 16.43
N VAL A 29 6.41 -4.03 16.27
CA VAL A 29 5.86 -5.26 16.84
C VAL A 29 6.49 -6.49 16.19
N LEU A 30 6.63 -6.53 14.85
CA LEU A 30 7.26 -7.68 14.18
C LEU A 30 8.71 -7.85 14.64
N ALA A 31 9.48 -6.76 14.75
CA ALA A 31 10.86 -6.83 15.23
C ALA A 31 10.94 -7.38 16.66
N ALA A 32 10.01 -6.99 17.54
CA ALA A 32 9.93 -7.53 18.89
C ALA A 32 9.57 -9.03 18.90
N MET A 33 8.65 -9.46 18.03
CA MET A 33 8.29 -10.88 17.88
C MET A 33 9.47 -11.70 17.37
N LEU A 34 10.22 -11.20 16.39
CA LEU A 34 11.41 -11.88 15.84
C LEU A 34 12.57 -11.96 16.83
N ALA A 35 12.66 -11.02 17.78
CA ALA A 35 13.66 -11.07 18.84
C ALA A 35 13.31 -12.05 19.97
N HIS A 36 12.08 -12.57 20.01
CA HIS A 36 11.65 -13.51 21.02
C HIS A 36 12.27 -14.90 20.77
N PRO A 37 12.68 -15.66 21.81
CA PRO A 37 13.28 -17.00 21.63
C PRO A 37 12.43 -17.99 20.82
N HIS A 38 11.10 -17.86 20.86
CA HIS A 38 10.18 -18.70 20.09
C HIS A 38 10.12 -18.36 18.58
N ALA A 39 10.72 -17.24 18.14
CA ALA A 39 10.80 -16.91 16.72
C ALA A 39 11.55 -17.99 15.92
N ALA A 40 12.54 -18.65 16.54
CA ALA A 40 13.31 -19.72 15.92
C ALA A 40 12.46 -20.96 15.53
N ALA A 41 11.30 -21.14 16.18
CA ALA A 41 10.37 -22.23 15.87
C ALA A 41 9.23 -21.79 14.91
N THR A 42 9.27 -20.54 14.45
CA THR A 42 8.22 -19.97 13.59
C THR A 42 8.71 -19.91 12.15
N SER A 43 7.83 -20.24 11.20
CA SER A 43 8.12 -20.16 9.75
C SER A 43 7.50 -18.92 9.08
N LYS A 44 6.51 -18.28 9.73
CA LYS A 44 5.87 -17.05 9.26
C LYS A 44 5.32 -16.22 10.41
N ILE A 45 5.43 -14.89 10.34
CA ILE A 45 4.81 -13.95 11.27
C ILE A 45 4.16 -12.84 10.47
N SER A 46 2.96 -12.41 10.85
CA SER A 46 2.33 -11.20 10.33
C SER A 46 1.84 -10.31 11.47
N VAL A 47 1.94 -8.99 11.29
CA VAL A 47 1.34 -8.00 12.18
C VAL A 47 0.57 -7.02 11.31
N ASN A 48 -0.73 -6.97 11.51
CA ASN A 48 -1.67 -6.06 10.85
C ASN A 48 -1.93 -4.87 11.78
N ASN A 49 -1.81 -3.65 11.23
CA ASN A 49 -2.23 -2.42 11.87
C ASN A 49 -3.10 -1.60 10.91
N GLY A 50 -4.31 -2.09 10.64
CA GLY A 50 -5.25 -1.47 9.72
C GLY A 50 -4.95 -1.81 8.26
N GLY A 51 -4.70 -0.79 7.45
CA GLY A 51 -4.32 -0.95 6.05
C GLY A 51 -2.88 -1.40 5.84
N ASP A 52 -2.08 -1.40 6.90
CA ASP A 52 -0.66 -1.70 6.90
C ASP A 52 -0.41 -3.05 7.54
N ILE A 53 0.07 -3.99 6.74
CA ILE A 53 0.42 -5.32 7.20
C ILE A 53 1.87 -5.49 6.94
N ALA A 54 2.54 -6.14 7.88
CA ALA A 54 3.80 -6.67 7.49
C ALA A 54 4.21 -7.95 8.14
N PHE A 55 5.15 -8.58 7.47
CA PHE A 55 5.29 -10.00 7.48
C PHE A 55 6.76 -10.39 7.43
N TRP A 56 7.04 -11.53 8.03
CA TRP A 56 8.26 -12.28 7.86
C TRP A 56 7.86 -13.66 7.36
N THR A 57 8.48 -14.09 6.26
CA THR A 57 8.25 -15.40 5.64
C THR A 57 9.61 -16.08 5.56
N GLY A 58 9.81 -17.10 6.40
CA GLY A 58 11.04 -17.89 6.48
C GLY A 58 11.18 -18.89 5.34
N ASP A 59 12.29 -19.62 5.32
CA ASP A 59 12.63 -20.52 4.22
C ASP A 59 11.55 -21.58 3.97
N GLY A 60 11.12 -21.71 2.71
CA GLY A 60 10.08 -22.67 2.30
C GLY A 60 8.66 -22.32 2.75
N ALA A 61 8.47 -21.25 3.54
CA ALA A 61 7.15 -20.81 3.95
C ALA A 61 6.46 -20.00 2.85
N VAL A 62 5.13 -20.04 2.85
CA VAL A 62 4.28 -19.25 1.97
C VAL A 62 3.37 -18.35 2.81
N THR A 63 3.47 -17.05 2.58
CA THR A 63 2.55 -16.06 3.16
C THR A 63 1.56 -15.63 2.10
N ARG A 64 0.28 -15.65 2.45
CA ARG A 64 -0.83 -15.25 1.57
C ARG A 64 -1.52 -14.03 2.17
N ALA A 65 -1.63 -12.97 1.40
CA ALA A 65 -2.25 -11.73 1.85
C ALA A 65 -3.36 -11.31 0.89
N ALA A 66 -4.60 -11.36 1.36
CA ALA A 66 -5.75 -10.95 0.56
C ALA A 66 -5.72 -9.44 0.31
N ILE A 67 -6.19 -9.05 -0.86
CA ILE A 67 -6.34 -7.64 -1.27
C ILE A 67 -7.84 -7.37 -1.35
N ALA A 68 -8.31 -6.40 -0.56
CA ALA A 68 -9.71 -5.99 -0.60
C ALA A 68 -9.99 -5.20 -1.89
N GLY A 69 -11.04 -5.58 -2.62
CA GLY A 69 -11.45 -4.93 -3.88
C GLY A 69 -12.47 -5.75 -4.66
N PRO A 70 -13.15 -5.15 -5.67
CA PRO A 70 -14.26 -5.78 -6.38
C PRO A 70 -13.88 -7.02 -7.20
N GLU A 71 -12.64 -7.12 -7.68
CA GLU A 71 -12.18 -8.31 -8.42
C GLU A 71 -11.65 -9.43 -7.51
N GLY A 72 -11.41 -9.13 -6.23
CA GLY A 72 -10.75 -10.05 -5.30
C GLY A 72 -9.36 -10.48 -5.78
N GLY A 73 -8.61 -11.12 -4.89
CA GLY A 73 -7.26 -11.60 -5.20
C GLY A 73 -6.36 -11.49 -4.00
N GLY A 74 -5.11 -11.87 -4.19
CA GLY A 74 -4.15 -11.79 -3.12
C GLY A 74 -2.72 -11.90 -3.61
N LEU A 75 -1.84 -11.52 -2.71
CA LEU A 75 -0.42 -11.67 -2.88
C LEU A 75 0.01 -13.01 -2.30
N ILE A 76 0.82 -13.74 -3.06
CA ILE A 76 1.52 -14.93 -2.59
C ILE A 76 3.00 -14.61 -2.48
N LEU A 77 3.54 -14.81 -1.28
CA LEU A 77 4.93 -14.53 -0.93
C LEU A 77 5.64 -15.82 -0.59
N HIS A 78 6.67 -16.16 -1.35
CA HIS A 78 7.49 -17.33 -1.11
C HIS A 78 8.75 -16.94 -0.32
N GLY A 79 8.99 -17.63 0.80
CA GLY A 79 10.16 -17.40 1.63
C GLY A 79 11.38 -18.27 1.23
N PRO A 80 12.62 -17.77 1.42
CA PRO A 80 12.93 -16.45 1.91
C PRO A 80 12.72 -15.39 0.82
N THR A 81 12.03 -14.32 1.19
CA THR A 81 11.90 -13.12 0.35
C THR A 81 12.59 -11.96 1.05
N GLU A 82 12.85 -10.85 0.36
CA GLU A 82 13.25 -9.57 0.95
C GLU A 82 12.07 -8.61 1.19
N TRP A 83 10.90 -8.96 0.66
CA TRP A 83 9.67 -8.19 0.84
C TRP A 83 9.14 -8.41 2.26
N ARG A 84 8.78 -7.30 2.93
CA ARG A 84 8.45 -7.34 4.36
C ARG A 84 7.15 -6.64 4.71
N GLY A 85 6.49 -5.96 3.76
CA GLY A 85 5.24 -5.27 4.06
C GLY A 85 4.40 -4.90 2.85
N MET A 86 3.13 -4.65 3.15
CA MET A 86 2.11 -4.14 2.26
C MET A 86 1.37 -3.02 2.98
N ALA A 87 0.97 -2.01 2.23
CA ALA A 87 0.18 -0.91 2.74
C ALA A 87 -0.95 -0.63 1.78
N THR A 88 -2.00 0.01 2.27
CA THR A 88 -3.15 0.40 1.46
C THR A 88 -3.47 1.85 1.75
N SER A 89 -3.59 2.67 0.71
CA SER A 89 -3.96 4.07 0.83
C SER A 89 -5.12 4.36 -0.11
N GLY A 90 -6.19 4.93 0.43
CA GLY A 90 -7.41 5.16 -0.33
C GLY A 90 -8.48 5.84 0.51
N LYS A 91 -9.54 6.29 -0.15
CA LYS A 91 -10.67 6.96 0.47
C LYS A 91 -11.58 5.92 1.14
N GLY A 92 -11.92 6.14 2.41
CA GLY A 92 -12.75 5.23 3.21
C GLY A 92 -12.11 4.79 4.53
N GLY A 93 -10.80 5.02 4.69
CA GLY A 93 -10.10 4.92 5.98
C GLY A 93 -10.29 6.15 6.86
N ARG A 94 -9.58 6.16 8.01
CA ARG A 94 -9.63 7.26 8.99
C ARG A 94 -8.68 8.42 8.66
N SER A 95 -7.80 8.23 7.68
CA SER A 95 -6.73 9.18 7.34
C SER A 95 -7.14 10.13 6.22
N LEU A 96 -6.81 11.41 6.36
CA LEU A 96 -6.99 12.41 5.32
C LEU A 96 -5.97 12.17 4.19
N SER A 97 -6.43 12.19 2.93
CA SER A 97 -5.56 11.93 1.78
C SER A 97 -5.86 12.88 0.61
N PRO A 98 -4.82 13.37 -0.11
CA PRO A 98 -4.99 14.11 -1.36
C PRO A 98 -5.46 13.23 -2.54
N ALA A 99 -5.41 11.90 -2.39
CA ALA A 99 -5.69 10.91 -3.43
C ALA A 99 -7.16 10.84 -3.86
N LEU A 100 -7.41 10.42 -5.11
CA LEU A 100 -8.67 9.76 -5.49
C LEU A 100 -8.72 8.35 -4.85
N PRO A 101 -9.88 7.69 -4.69
CA PRO A 101 -9.92 6.37 -4.06
C PRO A 101 -9.03 5.35 -4.79
N THR A 102 -8.25 4.66 -3.95
CA THR A 102 -7.59 3.33 -4.01
C THR A 102 -6.23 3.14 -4.72
N ALA A 103 -5.17 3.01 -3.91
CA ALA A 103 -3.92 2.36 -4.28
C ALA A 103 -3.42 1.45 -3.14
N SER A 104 -3.05 0.21 -3.48
CA SER A 104 -2.39 -0.74 -2.59
C SER A 104 -0.96 -0.96 -3.10
N PRO A 105 0.05 -0.23 -2.61
CA PRO A 105 1.43 -0.58 -2.92
C PRO A 105 1.92 -1.82 -2.15
N TYR A 106 2.97 -2.40 -2.68
CA TYR A 106 3.77 -3.41 -2.00
C TYR A 106 5.22 -2.88 -2.00
N TRP A 107 5.95 -2.85 -0.84
CA TRP A 107 7.45 -2.95 -0.78
C TRP A 107 8.32 -3.03 0.47
N LYS A 108 9.60 -3.33 0.14
CA LYS A 108 10.88 -3.35 0.86
C LYS A 108 10.99 -2.31 1.95
N MET A 109 11.47 -2.80 3.09
CA MET A 109 11.46 -2.19 4.41
C MET A 109 10.05 -1.74 4.83
N ARG A 110 9.56 -2.49 5.81
CA ARG A 110 8.24 -2.45 6.45
C ARG A 110 7.60 -1.06 6.66
N ARG A 111 8.41 -0.04 6.93
CA ARG A 111 8.01 1.35 7.18
C ARG A 111 7.77 2.18 5.91
N HIS A 112 8.39 1.80 4.80
CA HIS A 112 8.36 2.55 3.54
C HIS A 112 7.12 2.26 2.71
N ALA A 113 6.47 1.11 2.91
CA ALA A 113 5.25 0.74 2.20
C ALA A 113 4.12 1.78 2.41
N ASP A 114 3.92 2.24 3.64
CA ASP A 114 2.89 3.23 4.03
C ASP A 114 3.11 4.59 3.34
N VAL A 115 4.37 5.05 3.34
CA VAL A 115 4.77 6.29 2.64
C VAL A 115 4.61 6.14 1.13
N ALA A 116 5.04 5.02 0.55
CA ALA A 116 4.86 4.74 -0.86
C ALA A 116 3.38 4.69 -1.24
N ALA A 117 2.52 4.15 -0.36
CA ALA A 117 1.07 4.08 -0.56
C ALA A 117 0.48 5.45 -0.68
N THR A 118 0.83 6.30 0.28
CA THR A 118 0.39 7.68 0.35
C THR A 118 0.82 8.45 -0.89
N LEU A 119 2.07 8.29 -1.34
CA LEU A 119 2.59 8.98 -2.51
C LEU A 119 1.95 8.50 -3.82
N ILE A 120 1.84 7.18 -4.00
CA ILE A 120 1.27 6.58 -5.21
C ILE A 120 -0.22 6.90 -5.29
N ALA A 121 -0.98 6.70 -4.21
CA ALA A 121 -2.38 7.09 -4.15
C ALA A 121 -2.54 8.59 -4.44
N GLY A 122 -1.72 9.43 -3.82
CA GLY A 122 -1.73 10.88 -4.04
C GLY A 122 -1.42 11.30 -5.47
N SER A 123 -0.75 10.45 -6.26
CA SER A 123 -0.49 10.67 -7.68
C SER A 123 -1.57 10.12 -8.62
N VAL A 124 -2.49 9.29 -8.11
CA VAL A 124 -3.74 8.95 -8.82
C VAL A 124 -4.68 10.15 -8.66
N ASP A 125 -4.52 11.13 -9.55
CA ASP A 125 -5.28 12.38 -9.54
C ASP A 125 -5.76 12.74 -10.95
N CYS A 126 -6.87 13.48 -11.01
CA CYS A 126 -7.47 13.98 -12.25
C CYS A 126 -7.54 15.51 -12.18
N PRO A 127 -6.41 16.23 -12.39
CA PRO A 127 -6.41 17.68 -12.32
C PRO A 127 -7.40 18.26 -13.34
N GLY A 128 -8.31 19.12 -12.85
CA GLY A 128 -9.35 19.75 -13.69
C GLY A 128 -10.58 18.90 -13.95
N ALA A 129 -10.70 17.69 -13.37
CA ALA A 129 -11.96 16.95 -13.42
C ALA A 129 -13.06 17.71 -12.65
N ALA A 130 -14.10 18.11 -13.37
CA ALA A 130 -15.25 18.80 -12.79
C ALA A 130 -15.89 17.93 -11.70
N GLY A 131 -16.06 18.51 -10.50
CA GLY A 131 -16.77 17.88 -9.38
C GLY A 131 -15.89 17.15 -8.36
N VAL A 132 -14.58 17.00 -8.58
CA VAL A 132 -13.67 16.59 -7.50
C VAL A 132 -13.60 17.72 -6.46
N LYS A 133 -14.05 17.45 -5.24
CA LYS A 133 -14.03 18.42 -4.15
C LYS A 133 -12.81 18.16 -3.29
N LYS A 134 -11.98 19.19 -3.11
CA LYS A 134 -10.89 19.20 -2.15
C LYS A 134 -11.05 20.35 -1.17
N VAL A 135 -10.65 20.15 0.07
CA VAL A 135 -10.64 21.18 1.13
C VAL A 135 -9.31 21.12 1.87
N PRO A 136 -8.84 22.21 2.50
CA PRO A 136 -7.70 22.15 3.40
C PRO A 136 -7.88 21.08 4.49
N ALA A 137 -6.82 20.33 4.80
CA ALA A 137 -6.88 19.29 5.82
C ALA A 137 -7.27 19.86 7.20
N ARG A 138 -6.78 21.06 7.53
CA ARG A 138 -7.12 21.77 8.78
C ARG A 138 -8.61 22.07 8.96
N ASP A 139 -9.36 22.16 7.86
CA ASP A 139 -10.80 22.46 7.92
C ASP A 139 -11.62 21.20 8.29
N LEU A 140 -11.02 20.02 8.14
CA LEU A 140 -11.60 18.73 8.56
C LEU A 140 -11.09 18.29 9.93
N ASP A 141 -9.79 18.47 10.17
CA ASP A 141 -9.11 18.17 11.41
C ASP A 141 -8.10 19.28 11.72
N PRO A 142 -8.40 20.18 12.68
CA PRO A 142 -7.53 21.30 13.04
C PRO A 142 -6.13 20.88 13.49
N ASP A 143 -5.98 19.65 13.98
CA ASP A 143 -4.70 19.09 14.44
C ASP A 143 -3.97 18.31 13.33
N SER A 144 -4.50 18.33 12.10
CA SER A 144 -3.89 17.64 10.97
C SER A 144 -2.50 18.19 10.66
N ASP A 145 -1.55 17.28 10.56
CA ASP A 145 -0.18 17.53 10.14
C ASP A 145 -0.04 17.94 8.67
N LEU A 146 -1.11 17.81 7.88
CA LEU A 146 -1.18 18.27 6.50
C LEU A 146 -1.49 19.78 6.37
N GLY A 147 -2.05 20.42 7.42
CA GLY A 147 -2.32 21.86 7.46
C GLY A 147 -3.20 22.37 6.30
N ASP A 148 -2.70 23.34 5.53
CA ASP A 148 -3.41 23.93 4.38
C ASP A 148 -3.54 23.02 3.15
N ARG A 149 -2.90 21.84 3.18
CA ARG A 149 -2.88 20.97 2.01
C ARG A 149 -4.29 20.47 1.70
N LEU A 150 -4.62 20.54 0.41
CA LEU A 150 -5.90 20.10 -0.09
C LEU A 150 -6.02 18.58 -0.04
N VAL A 151 -7.06 18.10 0.61
CA VAL A 151 -7.42 16.68 0.71
C VAL A 151 -8.75 16.43 0.02
N THR A 152 -8.88 15.27 -0.62
CA THR A 152 -10.04 14.94 -1.46
C THR A 152 -11.21 14.46 -0.62
N VAL A 153 -12.31 15.22 -0.60
CA VAL A 153 -13.53 14.90 0.17
C VAL A 153 -14.64 14.31 -0.67
N ALA A 154 -14.68 14.60 -1.97
CA ALA A 154 -15.66 14.01 -2.90
C ALA A 154 -15.01 13.76 -4.26
N VAL A 155 -15.35 12.61 -4.86
CA VAL A 155 -14.97 12.25 -6.22
C VAL A 155 -16.26 11.94 -6.96
N PRO A 156 -16.56 12.64 -8.07
CA PRO A 156 -17.73 12.36 -8.88
C PRO A 156 -17.48 11.12 -9.74
N GLN A 157 -18.52 10.60 -10.40
CA GLN A 157 -18.34 9.56 -11.40
C GLN A 157 -17.44 10.10 -12.53
N LEU A 158 -16.22 9.59 -12.61
CA LEU A 158 -15.26 9.93 -13.66
C LEU A 158 -15.56 9.19 -14.97
N GLY A 159 -15.26 9.85 -16.09
CA GLY A 159 -15.30 9.21 -17.41
C GLY A 159 -14.12 8.25 -17.63
N PRO A 160 -14.21 7.28 -18.54
CA PRO A 160 -13.17 6.27 -18.76
C PRO A 160 -11.77 6.87 -19.00
N ALA A 161 -11.65 7.86 -19.89
CA ALA A 161 -10.37 8.50 -20.17
C ALA A 161 -9.75 9.24 -18.96
N GLN A 162 -10.58 9.76 -18.07
CA GLN A 162 -10.11 10.38 -16.83
C GLN A 162 -9.57 9.32 -15.87
N ILE A 163 -10.29 8.20 -15.74
CA ILE A 163 -9.85 7.06 -14.91
C ILE A 163 -8.52 6.52 -15.44
N ASP A 164 -8.42 6.26 -16.74
CA ASP A 164 -7.20 5.75 -17.36
C ASP A 164 -6.02 6.73 -17.18
N GLY A 165 -6.26 8.03 -17.31
CA GLY A 165 -5.26 9.07 -17.07
C GLY A 165 -4.78 9.11 -15.61
N ALA A 166 -5.69 9.01 -14.64
CA ALA A 166 -5.35 8.99 -13.22
C ALA A 166 -4.53 7.74 -12.85
N LEU A 167 -4.98 6.57 -13.33
CA LEU A 167 -4.28 5.31 -13.10
C LEU A 167 -2.91 5.29 -13.79
N ALA A 168 -2.78 5.91 -14.98
CA ALA A 168 -1.50 6.06 -15.65
C ALA A 168 -0.52 6.93 -14.83
N ALA A 169 -0.99 8.05 -14.26
CA ALA A 169 -0.17 8.92 -13.41
C ALA A 169 0.31 8.19 -12.14
N GLY A 170 -0.59 7.47 -11.45
CA GLY A 170 -0.21 6.61 -10.33
C GLY A 170 0.76 5.51 -10.74
N GLY A 171 0.53 4.91 -11.90
CA GLY A 171 1.35 3.85 -12.47
C GLY A 171 2.76 4.32 -12.83
N ASP A 172 2.92 5.56 -13.30
CA ASP A 172 4.23 6.16 -13.59
C ASP A 172 5.06 6.33 -12.32
N LEU A 173 4.45 6.80 -11.23
CA LEU A 173 5.14 6.90 -9.94
C LEU A 173 5.50 5.52 -9.39
N ALA A 174 4.57 4.56 -9.45
CA ALA A 174 4.82 3.18 -9.04
C ALA A 174 6.00 2.59 -9.83
N ARG A 175 6.03 2.73 -11.16
CA ARG A 175 7.16 2.28 -12.00
C ARG A 175 8.48 2.98 -11.64
N HIS A 176 8.45 4.27 -11.34
CA HIS A 176 9.64 5.01 -10.94
C HIS A 176 10.21 4.48 -9.62
N MET A 177 9.35 4.30 -8.61
CA MET A 177 9.74 3.75 -7.31
C MET A 177 10.21 2.30 -7.42
N MET A 178 9.63 1.52 -8.33
CA MET A 178 10.05 0.15 -8.62
C MET A 178 11.45 0.09 -9.20
N LYS A 179 11.74 0.90 -10.22
CA LYS A 179 13.10 1.03 -10.78
C LYS A 179 14.12 1.48 -9.74
N GLY A 180 13.68 2.27 -8.75
CA GLY A 180 14.51 2.74 -7.63
C GLY A 180 14.73 1.73 -6.50
N GLY A 181 14.17 0.51 -6.57
CA GLY A 181 14.29 -0.45 -5.47
C GLY A 181 13.37 -0.15 -4.28
N GLN A 182 12.31 0.67 -4.46
CA GLN A 182 11.37 1.12 -3.42
C GLN A 182 9.91 0.56 -3.46
N ILE A 183 9.31 0.14 -4.60
CA ILE A 183 7.94 -0.48 -4.75
C ILE A 183 7.73 -1.66 -5.82
N ALA A 184 6.98 -2.79 -5.62
CA ALA A 184 7.06 -4.11 -6.44
C ALA A 184 6.03 -4.20 -7.44
N GLY A 185 4.91 -3.93 -6.86
CA GLY A 185 3.95 -3.25 -7.59
C GLY A 185 3.24 -2.32 -6.69
N ALA A 186 2.30 -1.73 -7.37
CA ALA A 186 1.07 -1.37 -6.75
C ALA A 186 -0.03 -2.04 -7.54
N VAL A 187 -1.08 -2.41 -6.81
CA VAL A 187 -2.39 -2.59 -7.40
C VAL A 187 -3.11 -1.27 -7.17
N LEU A 188 -3.43 -0.59 -8.26
CA LEU A 188 -4.19 0.66 -8.26
C LEU A 188 -5.63 0.32 -8.64
N GLU A 189 -6.59 0.94 -7.97
CA GLU A 189 -7.99 0.81 -8.31
C GLU A 189 -8.60 2.21 -8.36
N LEU A 190 -9.50 2.47 -9.29
CA LEU A 190 -10.25 3.72 -9.33
C LEU A 190 -11.60 3.45 -9.96
N GLN A 191 -12.66 3.51 -9.14
CA GLN A 191 -14.04 3.26 -9.54
C GLN A 191 -14.23 1.94 -10.32
N GLY A 192 -13.62 0.87 -9.81
CA GLY A 192 -13.71 -0.49 -10.38
C GLY A 192 -12.80 -0.75 -11.59
N ARG A 193 -11.96 0.21 -12.00
CA ARG A 193 -10.86 -0.04 -12.94
C ARG A 193 -9.58 -0.34 -12.17
N ILE A 194 -8.92 -1.44 -12.53
CA ILE A 194 -7.69 -1.88 -11.87
C ILE A 194 -6.50 -1.72 -12.81
N ALA A 195 -5.39 -1.22 -12.27
CA ALA A 195 -4.09 -1.22 -12.93
C ALA A 195 -3.07 -1.90 -12.02
N VAL A 196 -2.40 -2.94 -12.54
CA VAL A 196 -1.33 -3.66 -11.85
C VAL A 196 0.00 -3.24 -12.44
N ILE A 197 0.91 -2.77 -11.59
CA ILE A 197 2.27 -2.41 -11.99
C ILE A 197 3.20 -3.45 -11.38
N GLY A 198 4.02 -4.16 -12.16
CA GLY A 198 4.90 -5.22 -11.63
C GLY A 198 4.12 -6.40 -11.03
N LEU A 199 4.62 -6.98 -9.92
CA LEU A 199 4.09 -8.18 -9.24
C LEU A 199 4.11 -9.47 -10.07
N ASP A 200 5.04 -9.52 -11.01
CA ASP A 200 5.45 -10.69 -11.79
C ASP A 200 6.68 -11.42 -11.19
N ASP A 201 7.15 -10.95 -10.03
CA ASP A 201 8.23 -11.59 -9.27
C ASP A 201 7.79 -12.97 -8.75
N PRO A 202 8.51 -14.07 -9.05
CA PRO A 202 8.22 -15.38 -8.49
C PRO A 202 8.15 -15.43 -6.94
N ALA A 203 8.85 -14.52 -6.26
CA ALA A 203 8.83 -14.42 -4.81
C ALA A 203 7.63 -13.61 -4.26
N ALA A 204 6.93 -12.86 -5.11
CA ALA A 204 5.80 -12.00 -4.78
C ALA A 204 4.85 -11.84 -5.99
N ALA A 205 3.96 -12.82 -6.16
CA ALA A 205 3.05 -12.86 -7.30
C ALA A 205 1.64 -12.41 -6.90
N LEU A 206 1.05 -11.55 -7.73
CA LEU A 206 -0.38 -11.26 -7.66
C LEU A 206 -1.16 -12.41 -8.32
N VAL A 207 -2.13 -12.97 -7.60
CA VAL A 207 -3.03 -13.99 -8.13
C VAL A 207 -4.47 -13.48 -8.10
N ASN A 208 -5.27 -13.92 -9.08
CA ASN A 208 -6.69 -13.63 -9.14
C ASN A 208 -7.46 -14.32 -8.00
N ALA A 209 -8.71 -13.91 -7.76
CA ALA A 209 -9.53 -14.43 -6.66
C ALA A 209 -9.70 -15.96 -6.66
N GLN A 210 -9.89 -16.56 -7.84
CA GLN A 210 -10.09 -18.01 -7.97
C GLN A 210 -8.81 -18.76 -7.58
N GLU A 211 -7.68 -18.39 -8.17
CA GLU A 211 -6.38 -18.97 -7.89
C GLU A 211 -5.95 -18.75 -6.43
N PHE A 212 -6.28 -17.59 -5.85
CA PHE A 212 -6.06 -17.31 -4.43
C PHE A 212 -6.85 -18.26 -3.53
N THR A 213 -8.12 -18.51 -3.88
CA THR A 213 -9.01 -19.42 -3.13
C THR A 213 -8.53 -20.87 -3.25
N ASP A 214 -8.21 -21.33 -4.46
CA ASP A 214 -7.74 -22.69 -4.69
C ASP A 214 -6.42 -22.97 -3.95
N ARG A 215 -5.50 -21.99 -3.92
CA ARG A 215 -4.21 -22.10 -3.23
C ARG A 215 -4.29 -21.91 -1.72
N THR A 216 -5.38 -21.36 -1.20
CA THR A 216 -5.61 -21.29 0.26
C THR A 216 -6.26 -22.57 0.76
N MET A 217 -7.16 -23.20 -0.03
CA MET A 217 -7.83 -24.44 0.36
C MET A 217 -6.95 -25.71 0.24
N ASN A 218 -5.99 -25.75 -0.69
CA ASN A 218 -5.19 -26.95 -0.97
C ASN A 218 -4.00 -27.19 0.00
N GLU A 219 -3.80 -26.38 1.04
CA GLU A 219 -2.65 -26.50 1.97
C GLU A 219 -3.06 -26.51 3.46
N GLU A 220 -4.36 -26.63 3.78
CA GLU A 220 -4.85 -26.81 5.16
C GLU A 220 -4.96 -28.28 5.62
N ASP A 221 -4.52 -29.25 4.79
CA ASP A 221 -4.44 -30.69 5.12
C ASP A 221 -3.02 -31.15 5.53
#